data_AF-A0A1X7TJ15-F1
#
_entry.id   AF-A0A1X7TJ15-F1
#
_cell.length_a   1.000
_cell.length_b   1.000
_cell.length_c   1.000
_cell.angle_alpha   90.00
_cell.angle_beta   90.00
_cell.angle_gamma   90.00
#
_symmetry.space_group_name_H-M   'P 1'
#
loop_
_entity.id
_entity.type
_entity.pdbx_description
1 polymer ?
#
loop_
_entity_poly.entity_id
_entity_poly.type
_entity_poly.pdbx_seq_one_letter_code
_entity_poly.pdbx_strand_id
1 'polypeptide(L)'
;MLQLVSPITPLCLTVDGVMGSEMRSFIDRLADCLSVRWDLHYSVTVNWVRTKLSFALLRATNLCIRGTRSKWRGMTIEDGLGINPSLFSY
;
A
#
# COMPACT_ATOMS: atom_id res chain seq x y z
N MET A 1 21.41 10.08 26.40
CA MET A 1 20.34 9.09 26.12
C MET A 1 19.19 9.83 25.44
N LEU A 2 19.32 10.14 24.15
CA LEU A 2 18.34 10.98 23.44
C LEU A 2 17.81 10.25 22.21
N GLN A 3 16.48 10.09 22.21
CA GLN A 3 15.56 9.72 21.12
C GLN A 3 15.74 8.33 20.47
N LEU A 4 15.18 7.31 21.14
CA LEU A 4 14.97 5.96 20.60
C LEU A 4 13.62 5.79 19.87
N VAL A 5 13.06 6.87 19.30
CA VAL A 5 11.84 6.79 18.48
C VAL A 5 12.19 7.39 17.12
N SER A 6 12.39 6.51 16.14
CA SER A 6 12.46 6.92 14.74
C SER A 6 11.08 7.46 14.34
N PRO A 7 10.99 8.69 13.78
CA PRO A 7 9.72 9.20 13.28
C PRO A 7 9.18 8.27 12.18
N ILE A 8 7.87 8.02 12.19
CA ILE A 8 7.19 7.26 11.14
C ILE A 8 7.16 8.14 9.89
N THR A 9 7.81 7.67 8.81
CA THR A 9 7.78 8.36 7.51
C THR A 9 6.70 7.74 6.63
N PRO A 10 5.54 8.41 6.42
CA PRO A 10 4.49 7.85 5.59
C PRO A 10 4.90 7.86 4.12
N LEU A 11 4.77 6.70 3.47
CA LEU A 11 4.98 6.57 2.02
C LEU A 11 3.67 6.85 1.30
N CYS A 12 3.48 8.10 0.89
CA CYS A 12 2.25 8.55 0.23
C CYS A 12 2.37 8.54 -1.29
N LEU A 13 1.28 8.13 -1.92
CA LEU A 13 1.07 8.15 -3.37
C LEU A 13 -0.40 8.44 -3.68
N THR A 14 -0.64 9.19 -4.74
CA THR A 14 -2.00 9.47 -5.23
C THR A 14 -2.55 8.30 -6.04
N VAL A 15 -3.87 8.28 -6.22
CA VAL A 15 -4.55 7.31 -7.08
C VAL A 15 -4.05 7.38 -8.53
N ASP A 16 -3.62 8.57 -8.97
CA ASP A 16 -3.13 8.84 -10.32
C ASP A 16 -1.63 8.51 -10.48
N GLY A 17 -0.96 8.03 -9.42
CA GLY A 17 0.43 7.58 -9.45
C GLY A 17 1.48 8.66 -9.16
N VAL A 18 1.06 9.88 -8.78
CA VAL A 18 1.99 10.92 -8.29
C VAL A 18 2.54 10.49 -6.92
N MET A 19 3.87 10.49 -6.79
CA MET A 19 4.59 10.06 -5.60
C MET A 19 5.11 11.27 -4.80
N GLY A 20 4.98 11.22 -3.47
CA GLY A 20 5.64 12.18 -2.59
C GLY A 20 7.18 12.02 -2.60
N SER A 21 7.90 13.02 -2.07
CA SER A 21 9.37 13.02 -2.00
C SER A 21 9.92 11.78 -1.32
N GLU A 22 9.37 11.45 -0.15
CA GLU A 22 9.79 10.29 0.65
C GLU A 22 9.57 8.97 -0.09
N MET A 23 8.43 8.84 -0.79
CA MET A 23 8.11 7.67 -1.59
C MET A 23 9.06 7.53 -2.80
N ARG A 24 9.40 8.64 -3.46
CA ARG A 24 10.37 8.62 -4.57
C ARG A 24 11.75 8.18 -4.08
N SER A 25 12.25 8.77 -3.00
CA SER A 25 13.52 8.38 -2.37
C SER A 25 13.54 6.92 -1.95
N PHE A 26 12.42 6.42 -1.40
CA PHE A 26 12.27 5.01 -1.05
C PHE A 26 12.35 4.09 -2.27
N ILE A 27 11.67 4.43 -3.37
CA ILE A 27 11.70 3.64 -4.61
C ILE A 27 13.10 3.62 -5.22
N ASP A 28 13.80 4.76 -5.22
CA ASP A 28 15.15 4.85 -5.78
C ASP A 28 16.12 3.95 -4.98
N ARG A 29 16.08 4.01 -3.65
CA ARG A 29 16.88 3.13 -2.78
C ARG A 29 16.52 1.66 -2.91
N LEU A 30 15.22 1.35 -3.03
CA LEU A 30 14.76 -0.02 -3.25
C LEU A 30 15.29 -0.55 -4.58
N ALA A 31 15.26 0.26 -5.64
CA ALA A 31 15.76 -0.12 -6.95
C ALA A 31 17.29 -0.33 -6.94
N ASP A 32 18.05 0.50 -6.23
CA ASP A 32 19.50 0.31 -6.07
C ASP A 32 19.85 -1.00 -5.36
N CYS A 33 19.17 -1.29 -4.24
CA CYS A 33 19.37 -2.55 -3.51
C CYS A 33 19.02 -3.77 -4.37
N LEU A 34 17.95 -3.66 -5.16
CA LEU A 34 17.51 -4.73 -6.05
C LEU A 34 18.43 -4.91 -7.26
N SER A 35 18.97 -3.83 -7.83
CA SER A 35 19.87 -3.93 -8.98
C SER A 35 21.14 -4.66 -8.62
N VAL A 36 21.68 -4.40 -7.42
CA VAL A 36 22.84 -5.14 -6.89
C VAL A 36 22.49 -6.59 -6.64
N ARG A 37 21.33 -6.88 -6.04
CA ARG A 37 20.95 -8.26 -5.69
C ARG A 37 20.64 -9.13 -6.91
N TRP A 38 20.10 -8.54 -7.97
CA TRP A 38 19.70 -9.26 -9.17
C TRP A 38 20.71 -9.19 -10.31
N ASP A 39 21.81 -8.45 -10.13
CA ASP A 39 22.81 -8.19 -11.16
C ASP A 39 22.19 -7.65 -12.47
N LEU A 40 21.26 -6.69 -12.30
CA LEU A 40 20.54 -6.05 -13.40
C LEU A 40 20.81 -4.55 -13.39
N HIS A 41 20.79 -3.93 -14.57
CA HIS A 41 20.95 -2.49 -14.68
C HIS A 41 19.85 -1.74 -13.92
N TYR A 42 20.23 -0.67 -13.22
CA TYR A 42 19.31 0.13 -12.40
C TYR A 42 18.05 0.56 -13.17
N SER A 43 18.20 0.97 -14.43
CA SER A 43 17.06 1.42 -15.25
C SER A 43 15.99 0.33 -15.44
N VAL A 44 16.42 -0.93 -15.58
CA VAL A 44 15.52 -2.08 -15.73
C VAL A 44 14.83 -2.33 -14.39
N THR A 45 15.59 -2.33 -13.30
CA THR A 45 15.10 -2.63 -11.96
C THR A 45 14.11 -1.56 -11.47
N VAL A 46 14.43 -0.27 -11.59
CA VAL A 46 13.53 0.81 -11.16
C VAL A 46 12.24 0.81 -11.97
N ASN A 47 12.31 0.51 -13.27
CA ASN A 47 11.12 0.40 -14.12
C ASN A 47 10.26 -0.81 -13.73
N TRP A 48 10.89 -1.93 -13.38
CA TRP A 48 10.20 -3.11 -12.85
C TRP A 48 9.47 -2.80 -11.54
N VAL A 49 10.14 -2.13 -10.59
CA VAL A 49 9.54 -1.73 -9.30
C VAL A 49 8.35 -0.80 -9.53
N ARG A 50 8.52 0.24 -10.37
CA ARG A 50 7.44 1.20 -10.71
C ARG A 50 6.24 0.51 -11.36
N THR A 51 6.49 -0.46 -12.24
CA THR A 51 5.43 -1.24 -12.89
C THR A 51 4.66 -2.05 -11.86
N LYS A 52 5.36 -2.75 -10.96
CA LYS A 52 4.75 -3.53 -9.88
C LYS A 52 3.91 -2.65 -8.95
N LEU A 53 4.43 -1.48 -8.59
CA LEU A 53 3.71 -0.50 -7.78
C LEU A 53 2.44 0.00 -8.47
N SER A 54 2.52 0.32 -9.77
CA SER A 54 1.37 0.77 -10.57
C SER A 54 0.25 -0.27 -10.61
N PHE A 55 0.60 -1.55 -10.79
CA PHE A 55 -0.38 -2.64 -10.71
C PHE A 55 -0.98 -2.83 -9.32
N ALA A 56 -0.20 -2.62 -8.25
CA ALA A 56 -0.71 -2.66 -6.88
C ALA A 56 -1.70 -1.51 -6.64
N LEU A 57 -1.38 -0.32 -7.13
CA LEU A 57 -2.24 0.85 -7.13
C LEU A 57 -3.57 0.59 -7.83
N LEU A 58 -3.54 0.13 -9.08
CA LEU A 58 -4.75 -0.19 -9.83
C LEU A 58 -5.65 -1.20 -9.10
N ARG A 59 -5.05 -2.21 -8.44
CA ARG A 59 -5.79 -3.17 -7.62
C ARG A 59 -6.40 -2.52 -6.39
N ALA A 60 -5.66 -1.66 -5.70
CA ALA A 60 -6.14 -0.91 -4.54
C ALA A 60 -7.31 0.01 -4.94
N THR A 61 -7.16 0.78 -6.01
CA THR A 61 -8.22 1.66 -6.54
C THR A 61 -9.45 0.87 -6.95
N ASN A 62 -9.28 -0.23 -7.68
CA ASN A 62 -10.39 -1.11 -8.05
C ASN A 62 -11.10 -1.69 -6.80
N LEU A 63 -10.36 -2.01 -5.73
CA LEU A 63 -10.93 -2.46 -4.45
C LEU A 63 -11.70 -1.32 -3.75
N CYS A 64 -11.17 -0.10 -3.74
CA CYS A 64 -11.85 1.07 -3.18
C CYS A 64 -13.17 1.37 -3.91
N ILE A 65 -13.18 1.29 -5.23
CA ILE A 65 -14.37 1.57 -6.06
C ILE A 65 -15.40 0.45 -5.94
N ARG A 66 -14.99 -0.82 -6.07
CA ARG A 66 -15.91 -1.97 -5.99
C ARG A 66 -16.41 -2.23 -4.57
N GLY A 67 -15.73 -1.68 -3.57
CA GLY A 67 -15.88 -2.05 -2.17
C GLY A 67 -15.31 -3.44 -1.87
N THR A 68 -15.04 -3.69 -0.60
CA THR A 68 -14.68 -5.03 -0.14
C THR A 68 -15.91 -5.93 -0.21
N ARG A 69 -16.01 -6.76 -1.25
CA ARG A 69 -17.05 -7.82 -1.34
C ARG A 69 -16.81 -8.99 -0.38
N SER A 70 -15.88 -8.85 0.55
CA SER A 70 -15.87 -9.65 1.76
C SER A 70 -17.17 -9.33 2.49
N LYS A 71 -18.06 -10.32 2.65
CA LYS A 71 -19.14 -10.24 3.64
C LYS A 71 -18.46 -9.74 4.90
N TRP A 72 -18.86 -8.56 5.38
CA TRP A 72 -18.33 -7.94 6.59
C TRP A 72 -18.67 -8.91 7.72
N ARG A 73 -17.85 -9.95 7.92
CA ARG A 73 -17.87 -10.74 9.14
C ARG A 73 -17.33 -9.76 10.13
N GLY A 74 -18.25 -9.23 10.93
CA GLY A 74 -18.01 -8.16 11.87
C GLY A 74 -16.61 -8.29 12.43
N MET A 75 -15.86 -7.20 12.36
CA MET A 75 -14.82 -6.97 13.33
C MET A 75 -15.49 -7.20 14.68
N THR A 76 -15.32 -8.39 15.26
CA THR A 76 -15.99 -8.80 16.48
C THR A 76 -15.43 -7.90 17.56
N ILE A 77 -16.09 -6.76 17.77
CA ILE A 77 -15.96 -5.99 19.00
C ILE A 77 -16.49 -6.95 20.06
N GLU A 78 -15.66 -7.24 21.05
CA GLU A 78 -15.81 -8.32 22.03
C GLU A 78 -17.06 -8.15 22.93
N ASP A 79 -17.82 -7.06 22.71
CA ASP A 79 -18.98 -6.64 23.51
C ASP A 79 -20.36 -7.08 22.97
N GLY A 80 -20.42 -7.99 22.01
CA GLY A 80 -21.67 -8.69 21.68
C GLY A 80 -22.79 -7.87 21.01
N LEU A 81 -22.59 -6.57 20.72
CA LEU A 81 -23.54 -5.71 19.99
C LEU A 81 -23.20 -5.62 18.50
N GLY A 82 -22.98 -6.77 17.87
CA GLY A 82 -22.73 -6.85 16.43
C GLY A 82 -23.93 -6.33 15.63
N ILE A 83 -23.68 -5.36 14.74
CA ILE A 83 -24.65 -4.88 13.76
C ILE A 83 -25.18 -6.10 13.00
N ASN A 84 -26.49 -6.35 13.14
CA ASN A 84 -27.15 -7.48 12.51
C ASN A 84 -27.13 -7.27 10.98
N PRO A 85 -26.48 -8.13 10.19
CA PRO A 85 -26.37 -7.93 8.75
C PRO A 85 -27.72 -8.05 8.01
N SER A 86 -28.80 -8.45 8.72
CA SER A 86 -30.18 -8.42 8.24
C SER A 86 -30.80 -7.02 8.17
N LEU A 87 -30.20 -6.00 8.80
CA LEU A 87 -30.70 -4.61 8.74
C LEU A 87 -30.21 -3.82 7.51
N PHE A 88 -29.30 -4.39 6.70
CA PHE A 88 -28.77 -3.75 5.49
C PHE A 88 -29.28 -4.39 4.18
N SER A 89 -30.31 -5.23 4.26
CA SER A 89 -30.98 -5.75 3.06
C SER A 89 -32.16 -4.84 2.68
N TYR A 90 -31.94 -3.97 1.70
CA TYR A 90 -32.97 -3.47 0.78
C TYR A 90 -32.60 -3.91 -0.64
#